data_AF-W6UCX1-F1
#
_entry.id   AF-W6UCX1-F1
#
_cell.length_a   1.000
_cell.length_b   1.000
_cell.length_c   1.000
_cell.angle_alpha   90.00
_cell.angle_beta   90.00
_cell.angle_gamma   90.00
#
_symmetry.space_group_name_H-M   'P 1'
#
loop_
_entity.id
_entity.type
_entity.pdbx_description
1 polymer ?
#
loop_
_entity_poly.entity_id
_entity_poly.type
_entity_poly.pdbx_seq_one_letter_code
_entity_poly.pdbx_strand_id
1 'polypeptide(L)'
;MTKISEDFQKMMDQLPIILSPSFSARLNEPVTIFKGIFEVVNGGKVVKIDGEIYFTWTPESGIKFIGVPDRSIFFEPIDKILIPGLDISHGYSYFIKMNGNGVVGAINSPFLIIHNQQDVDRIHFELPNFRDFLGAPVQVDDWMRTNRLTFENKDWLVTVDKISNYGHLKEELEHTGGYALLLTGELQHKSGKLNANRMHNMVQPLGLFFSFLNGRRTFPCFIQGLDQHTPSWTDFSANHADRYKSVGSWLPQSDHSGIGVMWDAFVNMTSDASSLECIDYLLHWYVEANNNSGFCEGAIVLLQNAFELLFNWQMIEQRNLYTVAKGKSINAAEKIRILLRDAGISLNIPIKYKEIENQLRSHQMKFQDFPELFTLVRNSITHTNQNKRTNLAKIPSLTRHHIKEIGICHLELLLLKLFNYQGKFASRISENMFVGGNEESVPWNKAVS
;
A
#
# COMPACT_ATOMS: atom_id res chain seq x y z
N MET A 1 -8.03 0.11 -47.46
CA MET A 1 -8.37 0.76 -46.17
C MET A 1 -9.45 0.01 -45.40
N THR A 2 -10.40 -0.65 -46.06
CA THR A 2 -11.51 -1.42 -45.42
C THR A 2 -11.06 -2.62 -44.59
N LYS A 3 -10.15 -3.47 -45.09
CA LYS A 3 -9.72 -4.68 -44.36
C LYS A 3 -8.96 -4.39 -43.04
N ILE A 4 -8.09 -3.37 -43.05
CA ILE A 4 -7.35 -2.94 -41.83
C ILE A 4 -8.32 -2.38 -40.78
N SER A 5 -9.36 -1.66 -41.22
CA SER A 5 -10.41 -1.16 -40.33
C SER A 5 -11.26 -2.29 -39.72
N GLU A 6 -11.60 -3.31 -40.50
CA GLU A 6 -12.34 -4.49 -40.03
C GLU A 6 -11.51 -5.33 -39.06
N ASP A 7 -10.22 -5.54 -39.35
CA ASP A 7 -9.32 -6.30 -38.49
C ASP A 7 -9.05 -5.55 -37.16
N PHE A 8 -8.92 -4.22 -37.21
CA PHE A 8 -8.82 -3.39 -36.00
C PHE A 8 -10.10 -3.44 -35.15
N GLN A 9 -11.27 -3.34 -35.77
CA GLN A 9 -12.55 -3.43 -35.05
C GLN A 9 -12.73 -4.80 -34.39
N LYS A 10 -12.43 -5.89 -35.11
CA LYS A 10 -12.46 -7.25 -34.54
C LYS A 10 -11.51 -7.42 -33.36
N MET A 11 -10.34 -6.79 -33.39
CA MET A 11 -9.41 -6.78 -32.27
C MET A 11 -10.00 -6.01 -31.09
N MET A 12 -10.56 -4.82 -31.32
CA MET A 12 -11.20 -4.00 -30.29
C MET A 12 -12.37 -4.74 -29.61
N ASP A 13 -13.22 -5.41 -30.39
CA ASP A 13 -14.37 -6.18 -29.89
C ASP A 13 -13.98 -7.39 -29.01
N GLN A 14 -12.72 -7.82 -29.07
CA GLN A 14 -12.17 -8.89 -28.22
C GLN A 14 -11.54 -8.39 -26.93
N LEU A 15 -11.26 -7.08 -26.83
CA LEU A 15 -10.65 -6.51 -25.64
C LEU A 15 -11.70 -6.38 -24.52
N PRO A 16 -11.29 -6.61 -23.27
CA PRO A 16 -12.19 -6.32 -22.16
C PRO A 16 -12.39 -4.82 -22.03
N ILE A 17 -13.62 -4.42 -21.70
CA ILE A 17 -13.98 -3.02 -21.42
C ILE A 17 -13.37 -2.62 -20.08
N ILE A 18 -12.84 -1.39 -20.03
CA ILE A 18 -12.31 -0.77 -18.80
C ILE A 18 -13.37 -0.72 -17.69
N LEU A 19 -12.95 -0.92 -16.45
CA LEU A 19 -13.78 -0.72 -15.27
C LEU A 19 -14.18 0.76 -15.12
N SER A 20 -15.42 0.99 -14.68
CA SER A 20 -15.94 2.34 -14.43
C SER A 20 -15.84 2.67 -12.95
N PRO A 21 -15.24 3.81 -12.56
CA PRO A 21 -15.18 4.19 -11.15
C PRO A 21 -16.58 4.48 -10.62
N SER A 22 -16.85 4.03 -9.39
CA SER A 22 -18.06 4.36 -8.63
C SER A 22 -17.94 5.73 -8.01
N PHE A 23 -16.71 6.15 -7.70
CA PHE A 23 -16.41 7.46 -7.16
C PHE A 23 -15.34 8.11 -8.02
N SER A 24 -15.68 9.24 -8.64
CA SER A 24 -14.72 10.12 -9.29
C SER A 24 -14.61 11.38 -8.45
N ALA A 25 -13.40 11.68 -8.00
CA ALA A 25 -13.09 12.90 -7.28
C ALA A 25 -11.95 13.62 -7.99
N ARG A 26 -12.00 14.95 -8.02
CA ARG A 26 -10.84 15.78 -8.36
C ARG A 26 -9.78 15.63 -7.27
N LEU A 27 -8.58 16.13 -7.57
CA LEU A 27 -7.49 16.19 -6.62
C LEU A 27 -7.94 16.77 -5.27
N ASN A 28 -7.73 16.02 -4.18
CA ASN A 28 -8.06 16.40 -2.80
C ASN A 28 -9.55 16.70 -2.54
N GLU A 29 -10.44 16.43 -3.50
CA GLU A 29 -11.86 16.76 -3.37
C GLU A 29 -12.54 15.87 -2.33
N PRO A 30 -13.26 16.46 -1.36
CA PRO A 30 -14.08 15.69 -0.43
C PRO A 30 -15.18 14.92 -1.17
N VAL A 31 -15.52 13.73 -0.68
CA VAL A 31 -16.64 12.94 -1.20
C VAL A 31 -17.86 13.17 -0.30
N THR A 32 -18.87 13.87 -0.82
CA THR A 32 -20.15 14.04 -0.12
C THR A 32 -20.84 12.69 0.01
N ILE A 33 -21.19 12.30 1.23
CA ILE A 33 -21.89 11.05 1.54
C ILE A 33 -23.38 11.30 1.74
N PHE A 34 -23.72 12.36 2.49
CA PHE A 34 -25.11 12.74 2.75
C PHE A 34 -25.22 14.25 2.93
N LYS A 35 -26.31 14.82 2.42
CA LYS A 35 -26.66 16.23 2.62
C LYS A 35 -28.14 16.35 2.97
N GLY A 36 -28.43 17.05 4.06
CA GLY A 36 -29.77 17.25 4.59
C GLY A 36 -29.79 17.11 6.12
N ILE A 37 -30.95 16.76 6.65
CA ILE A 37 -31.15 16.63 8.09
C ILE A 37 -30.78 15.21 8.55
N PHE A 38 -29.83 15.11 9.48
CA PHE A 38 -29.48 13.87 10.18
C PHE A 38 -29.57 14.09 11.70
N GLU A 39 -29.59 13.00 12.48
CA GLU A 39 -29.72 13.06 13.93
C GLU A 39 -28.45 12.54 14.61
N VAL A 40 -28.05 13.20 15.69
CA VAL A 40 -27.01 12.74 16.63
C VAL A 40 -27.67 12.37 17.95
N VAL A 41 -27.29 11.22 18.50
CA VAL A 41 -27.93 10.63 19.69
C VAL A 41 -26.89 10.34 20.77
N ASN A 42 -27.19 10.69 22.02
CA ASN A 42 -26.47 10.21 23.21
C ASN A 42 -27.45 9.95 24.36
N GLY A 43 -27.44 8.75 24.94
CA GLY A 43 -28.22 8.44 26.14
C GLY A 43 -29.72 8.78 26.04
N GLY A 44 -30.31 8.65 24.84
CA GLY A 44 -31.71 8.99 24.56
C GLY A 44 -31.99 10.46 24.23
N LYS A 45 -31.00 11.36 24.35
CA LYS A 45 -31.09 12.74 23.82
C LYS A 45 -30.84 12.70 22.31
N VAL A 46 -31.71 13.37 21.56
CA VAL A 46 -31.63 13.47 20.09
C VAL A 46 -31.53 14.93 19.69
N VAL A 47 -30.58 15.26 18.81
CA VAL A 47 -30.46 16.58 18.19
C VAL A 47 -30.41 16.42 16.67
N LYS A 48 -31.21 17.23 15.97
CA LYS A 48 -31.22 17.27 14.51
C LYS A 48 -30.17 18.25 14.02
N ILE A 49 -29.41 17.87 13.01
CA ILE A 49 -28.40 18.70 12.36
C ILE A 49 -28.80 18.81 10.88
N ASP A 50 -29.06 20.03 10.42
CA ASP A 50 -29.16 20.32 8.99
C ASP A 50 -27.75 20.60 8.46
N GLY A 51 -27.24 19.72 7.61
CA GLY A 51 -25.84 19.76 7.22
C GLY A 51 -25.41 18.69 6.23
N GLU A 52 -24.14 18.35 6.32
CA GLU A 52 -23.46 17.42 5.41
C GLU A 52 -22.58 16.45 6.19
N ILE A 53 -22.58 15.19 5.74
CA ILE A 53 -21.62 14.14 6.12
C ILE A 53 -20.78 13.85 4.88
N TYR A 54 -19.47 13.87 5.02
CA TYR A 54 -18.55 13.75 3.89
C TYR A 54 -17.23 13.09 4.31
N PHE A 55 -16.60 12.41 3.36
CA PHE A 55 -15.21 11.98 3.48
C PHE A 55 -14.31 13.14 3.06
N THR A 56 -13.30 13.45 3.86
CA THR A 56 -12.23 14.39 3.47
C THR A 56 -10.89 13.69 3.44
N TRP A 57 -9.99 14.15 2.57
CA TRP A 57 -8.61 13.68 2.49
C TRP A 57 -7.63 14.48 3.36
N THR A 58 -7.95 15.77 3.55
CA THR A 58 -7.07 16.72 4.23
C THR A 58 -7.82 17.49 5.33
N PRO A 59 -7.12 18.00 6.37
CA PRO A 59 -5.72 17.73 6.70
C PRO A 59 -5.46 16.27 7.14
N GLU A 60 -6.50 15.58 7.59
CA GLU A 60 -6.50 14.17 7.98
C GLU A 60 -7.62 13.47 7.24
N SER A 61 -7.34 12.30 6.67
CA SER A 61 -8.31 11.49 5.96
C SER A 61 -9.33 10.91 6.93
N GLY A 62 -10.62 11.11 6.68
CA GLY A 62 -11.64 10.74 7.65
C GLY A 62 -13.04 11.16 7.26
N ILE A 63 -14.02 10.57 7.93
CA ILE A 63 -15.41 11.01 7.84
C ILE A 63 -15.62 12.19 8.79
N LYS A 64 -16.18 13.26 8.25
CA LYS A 64 -16.55 14.46 8.99
C LYS A 64 -18.00 14.79 8.74
N PHE A 65 -18.57 15.55 9.66
CA PHE A 65 -19.85 16.18 9.46
C PHE A 65 -19.81 17.63 9.89
N ILE A 66 -20.59 18.47 9.21
CA ILE A 66 -20.77 19.88 9.52
C ILE A 66 -22.24 20.24 9.38
N GLY A 67 -22.75 21.11 10.24
CA GLY A 67 -24.12 21.58 10.09
C GLY A 67 -24.59 22.50 11.21
N VAL A 68 -25.88 22.86 11.14
CA VAL A 68 -26.57 23.69 12.11
C VAL A 68 -27.49 22.81 12.95
N PRO A 69 -27.28 22.71 14.28
CA PRO A 69 -28.16 21.93 15.13
C PRO A 69 -29.49 22.68 15.38
N ASP A 70 -30.59 21.95 15.52
CA ASP A 70 -31.92 22.50 15.82
C ASP A 70 -32.05 23.10 17.23
N ARG A 71 -31.11 22.76 18.11
CA ARG A 71 -31.01 23.22 19.50
C ARG A 71 -29.57 23.11 20.00
N SER A 72 -29.28 23.73 21.14
CA SER A 72 -27.99 23.57 21.81
C SER A 72 -27.72 22.12 22.20
N ILE A 73 -26.50 21.65 21.92
CA ILE A 73 -26.04 20.30 22.23
C ILE A 73 -25.29 20.32 23.57
N PHE A 74 -25.67 19.43 24.48
CA PHE A 74 -25.09 19.32 25.84
C PHE A 74 -24.69 17.88 26.14
N PHE A 75 -24.06 17.20 25.18
CA PHE A 75 -23.57 15.84 25.34
C PHE A 75 -22.35 15.58 24.46
N GLU A 76 -21.48 14.72 24.96
CA GLU A 76 -20.35 14.09 24.26
C GLU A 76 -20.02 12.80 25.03
N PRO A 77 -19.71 11.66 24.37
CA PRO A 77 -19.58 11.45 22.92
C PRO A 77 -20.92 11.35 22.16
N ILE A 78 -20.87 11.05 20.86
CA ILE A 78 -22.07 10.73 20.06
C ILE A 78 -22.18 9.20 19.99
N ASP A 79 -23.26 8.64 20.55
CA ASP A 79 -23.49 7.19 20.56
C ASP A 79 -23.97 6.68 19.21
N LYS A 80 -24.86 7.44 18.55
CA LYS A 80 -25.41 7.11 17.23
C LYS A 80 -25.57 8.32 16.34
N ILE A 81 -25.37 8.11 15.05
CA ILE A 81 -25.78 9.00 13.97
C ILE A 81 -26.91 8.29 13.22
N LEU A 82 -27.99 9.01 12.91
CA LEU A 82 -29.13 8.47 12.16
C LEU A 82 -29.34 9.33 10.92
N ILE A 83 -29.32 8.70 9.75
CA ILE A 83 -29.59 9.36 8.47
C ILE A 83 -30.94 8.86 7.95
N PRO A 84 -31.89 9.75 7.61
CA PRO A 84 -33.21 9.32 7.14
C PRO A 84 -33.13 8.36 5.95
N GLY A 85 -33.74 7.18 6.08
CA GLY A 85 -33.82 6.18 5.02
C GLY A 85 -32.56 5.34 4.80
N LEU A 86 -31.51 5.51 5.62
CA LEU A 86 -30.30 4.71 5.55
C LEU A 86 -30.08 3.94 6.85
N ASP A 87 -29.70 2.67 6.72
CA ASP A 87 -29.12 1.91 7.83
C ASP A 87 -27.60 2.14 7.83
N ILE A 88 -27.04 2.54 8.96
CA ILE A 88 -25.61 2.85 9.07
C ILE A 88 -24.98 2.13 10.26
N SER A 89 -23.77 1.63 10.04
CA SER A 89 -22.91 1.13 11.10
C SER A 89 -21.67 2.02 11.16
N HIS A 90 -21.42 2.65 12.30
CA HIS A 90 -20.30 3.56 12.46
C HIS A 90 -19.51 3.31 13.74
N GLY A 91 -18.25 3.73 13.75
CA GLY A 91 -17.38 3.74 14.92
C GLY A 91 -17.63 4.94 15.83
N TYR A 92 -16.66 5.20 16.71
CA TYR A 92 -16.74 6.29 17.68
C TYR A 92 -16.92 7.65 16.99
N SER A 93 -17.88 8.45 17.47
CA SER A 93 -18.23 9.75 16.90
C SER A 93 -18.17 10.85 17.96
N TYR A 94 -17.68 12.04 17.60
CA TYR A 94 -17.46 13.14 18.52
C TYR A 94 -17.49 14.51 17.83
N PHE A 95 -17.69 15.57 18.61
CA PHE A 95 -17.62 16.94 18.12
C PHE A 95 -16.19 17.45 18.18
N ILE A 96 -15.69 18.03 17.09
CA ILE A 96 -14.41 18.73 17.04
C ILE A 96 -14.58 20.17 17.49
N LYS A 97 -15.67 20.82 17.04
CA LYS A 97 -15.94 22.22 17.32
C LYS A 97 -17.44 22.47 17.40
N MET A 98 -17.83 23.28 18.38
CA MET A 98 -19.21 23.70 18.58
C MET A 98 -19.21 25.21 18.80
N ASN A 99 -19.88 25.93 17.91
CA ASN A 99 -20.10 27.37 18.00
C ASN A 99 -21.61 27.63 18.11
N GLY A 100 -22.00 28.84 18.53
CA GLY A 100 -23.40 29.19 18.81
C GLY A 100 -24.42 28.82 17.73
N ASN A 101 -24.00 28.74 16.46
CA ASN A 101 -24.87 28.42 15.32
C ASN A 101 -24.41 27.20 14.49
N GLY A 102 -23.40 26.43 14.91
CA GLY A 102 -22.90 25.35 14.05
C GLY A 102 -21.93 24.39 14.73
N VAL A 103 -21.87 23.18 14.18
CA VAL A 103 -21.04 22.09 14.69
C VAL A 103 -20.18 21.50 13.59
N VAL A 104 -18.99 21.03 13.99
CA VAL A 104 -18.11 20.18 13.20
C VAL A 104 -17.80 18.97 14.05
N GLY A 105 -17.94 17.77 13.48
CA GLY A 105 -17.56 16.53 14.14
C GLY A 105 -16.88 15.55 13.21
N ALA A 106 -16.41 14.46 13.82
CA ALA A 106 -15.74 13.37 13.13
C ALA A 106 -16.39 12.03 13.50
N ILE A 107 -16.30 11.09 12.56
CA ILE A 107 -16.75 9.72 12.72
C ILE A 107 -15.54 8.82 12.42
N ASN A 108 -15.06 8.12 13.45
CA ASN A 108 -13.96 7.17 13.29
C ASN A 108 -14.47 5.88 12.65
N SER A 109 -13.57 5.19 11.96
CA SER A 109 -13.87 3.90 11.32
C SER A 109 -14.46 2.89 12.33
N PRO A 110 -15.42 2.04 11.89
CA PRO A 110 -15.95 1.98 10.53
C PRO A 110 -16.96 3.10 10.20
N PHE A 111 -17.29 3.30 8.92
CA PHE A 111 -18.50 4.02 8.49
C PHE A 111 -19.11 3.31 7.27
N LEU A 112 -20.14 2.51 7.52
CA LEU A 112 -20.80 1.64 6.55
C LEU A 112 -22.24 2.11 6.34
N ILE A 113 -22.66 2.19 5.08
CA ILE A 113 -24.07 2.29 4.69
C ILE A 113 -24.54 0.90 4.27
N ILE A 114 -25.59 0.40 4.91
CA ILE A 114 -26.19 -0.90 4.63
C ILE A 114 -27.49 -0.67 3.86
N HIS A 115 -27.52 -1.10 2.60
CA HIS A 115 -28.71 -1.03 1.76
C HIS A 115 -29.57 -2.30 1.93
N ASN A 116 -28.91 -3.46 2.02
CA ASN A 116 -29.50 -4.75 2.35
C ASN A 116 -28.45 -5.69 2.96
N GLN A 117 -28.89 -6.75 3.64
CA GLN A 117 -28.00 -7.77 4.24
C GLN A 117 -27.91 -9.02 3.35
N GLN A 118 -27.69 -8.85 2.04
CA GLN A 118 -27.55 -9.97 1.11
C GLN A 118 -26.09 -10.35 0.87
N ASP A 119 -25.90 -11.59 0.43
CA ASP A 119 -24.60 -12.03 -0.09
C ASP A 119 -24.28 -11.30 -1.39
N VAL A 120 -23.01 -10.91 -1.55
CA VAL A 120 -22.50 -10.11 -2.65
C VAL A 120 -21.67 -10.98 -3.59
N ASP A 121 -21.73 -10.74 -4.91
CA ASP A 121 -20.96 -11.49 -5.90
C ASP A 121 -19.56 -10.90 -6.15
N ARG A 122 -19.38 -9.60 -5.85
CA ARG A 122 -18.11 -8.90 -5.99
C ARG A 122 -17.99 -7.74 -5.01
N ILE A 123 -16.76 -7.31 -4.75
CA ILE A 123 -16.45 -5.99 -4.23
C ILE A 123 -15.98 -5.10 -5.38
N HIS A 124 -16.47 -3.87 -5.41
CA HIS A 124 -15.90 -2.77 -6.20
C HIS A 124 -15.21 -1.76 -5.27
N PHE A 125 -14.08 -1.19 -5.66
CA PHE A 125 -13.32 -0.26 -4.83
C PHE A 125 -12.49 0.72 -5.65
N GLU A 126 -12.07 1.80 -5.01
CA GLU A 126 -11.14 2.78 -5.57
C GLU A 126 -9.78 2.70 -4.88
N LEU A 127 -8.71 2.99 -5.62
CA LEU A 127 -7.34 3.00 -5.11
C LEU A 127 -6.71 4.39 -5.27
N PRO A 128 -6.39 5.07 -4.15
CA PRO A 128 -5.76 6.37 -4.19
C PRO A 128 -4.25 6.26 -4.45
N ASN A 129 -3.69 7.24 -5.16
CA ASN A 129 -2.25 7.47 -5.26
C ASN A 129 -1.41 6.24 -5.68
N PHE A 130 -1.98 5.34 -6.48
CA PHE A 130 -1.27 4.17 -6.98
C PHE A 130 -0.35 4.53 -8.16
N ARG A 131 0.84 3.93 -8.20
CA ARG A 131 1.87 4.19 -9.21
C ARG A 131 1.44 3.78 -10.62
N ASP A 132 2.17 4.29 -11.61
CA ASP A 132 1.91 3.96 -13.01
C ASP A 132 2.52 2.62 -13.39
N PHE A 133 1.95 1.98 -14.41
CA PHE A 133 2.38 0.70 -14.96
C PHE A 133 1.82 0.54 -16.39
N LEU A 134 2.40 -0.36 -17.18
CA LEU A 134 1.92 -0.74 -18.51
C LEU A 134 1.23 -2.11 -18.43
N GLY A 135 -0.08 -2.08 -18.21
CA GLY A 135 -0.89 -3.27 -18.00
C GLY A 135 -1.31 -3.98 -19.29
N ALA A 136 -2.22 -4.94 -19.14
CA ALA A 136 -2.92 -5.57 -20.24
C ALA A 136 -3.81 -4.55 -20.98
N PRO A 137 -4.03 -4.74 -22.29
CA PRO A 137 -4.88 -3.87 -23.09
C PRO A 137 -6.36 -3.99 -22.67
N VAL A 138 -7.03 -2.85 -22.58
CA VAL A 138 -8.47 -2.69 -22.39
C VAL A 138 -9.02 -1.74 -23.43
N GLN A 139 -10.31 -1.86 -23.70
CA GLN A 139 -11.07 -0.89 -24.48
C GLN A 139 -11.51 0.27 -23.57
N VAL A 140 -11.14 1.49 -23.99
CA VAL A 140 -11.55 2.77 -23.40
C VAL A 140 -12.16 3.59 -24.53
N ASP A 141 -13.49 3.74 -24.53
CA ASP A 141 -14.23 4.30 -25.66
C ASP A 141 -13.87 3.56 -26.97
N ASP A 142 -13.38 4.29 -27.98
CA ASP A 142 -12.92 3.75 -29.26
C ASP A 142 -11.41 3.42 -29.29
N TRP A 143 -10.73 3.46 -28.13
CA TRP A 143 -9.28 3.34 -28.04
C TRP A 143 -8.82 2.15 -27.21
N MET A 144 -7.70 1.55 -27.61
CA MET A 144 -6.97 0.59 -26.78
C MET A 144 -6.02 1.33 -25.82
N ARG A 145 -5.99 0.91 -24.56
CA ARG A 145 -5.07 1.40 -23.52
C ARG A 145 -4.52 0.25 -22.68
N THR A 146 -3.26 0.33 -22.26
CA THR A 146 -2.59 -0.68 -21.40
C THR A 146 -2.80 -0.37 -19.92
N ASN A 147 -4.06 -0.47 -19.48
CA ASN A 147 -4.48 0.04 -18.17
C ASN A 147 -4.73 -1.04 -17.11
N ARG A 148 -4.77 -2.33 -17.48
CA ARG A 148 -5.26 -3.39 -16.59
C ARG A 148 -4.18 -4.20 -15.92
N LEU A 149 -4.31 -4.40 -14.61
CA LEU A 149 -3.69 -5.51 -13.90
C LEU A 149 -4.77 -6.52 -13.54
N THR A 150 -4.48 -7.80 -13.80
CA THR A 150 -5.32 -8.92 -13.37
C THR A 150 -4.43 -9.95 -12.72
N PHE A 151 -4.86 -10.41 -11.54
CA PHE A 151 -4.20 -11.49 -10.82
C PHE A 151 -5.23 -12.29 -10.06
N GLU A 152 -4.98 -13.59 -9.94
CA GLU A 152 -5.93 -14.51 -9.36
C GLU A 152 -5.22 -15.61 -8.59
N ASN A 153 -5.96 -16.22 -7.65
CA ASN A 153 -5.58 -17.46 -7.01
C ASN A 153 -6.71 -18.48 -7.20
N LYS A 154 -6.73 -19.56 -6.40
CA LYS A 154 -7.78 -20.57 -6.48
C LYS A 154 -9.19 -20.00 -6.23
N ASP A 155 -9.32 -19.02 -5.34
CA ASP A 155 -10.60 -18.58 -4.79
C ASP A 155 -10.99 -17.17 -5.26
N TRP A 156 -10.02 -16.34 -5.62
CA TRP A 156 -10.20 -14.91 -5.87
C TRP A 156 -9.65 -14.49 -7.24
N LEU A 157 -10.38 -13.60 -7.89
CA LEU A 157 -9.97 -12.85 -9.07
C LEU A 157 -9.94 -11.36 -8.71
N VAL A 158 -8.82 -10.69 -8.96
CA VAL A 158 -8.67 -9.25 -8.80
C VAL A 158 -8.42 -8.64 -10.15
N THR A 159 -9.19 -7.60 -10.49
CA THR A 159 -8.98 -6.77 -11.68
C THR A 159 -8.88 -5.32 -11.25
N VAL A 160 -7.90 -4.60 -11.77
CA VAL A 160 -7.71 -3.18 -11.46
C VAL A 160 -7.32 -2.44 -12.73
N ASP A 161 -7.98 -1.32 -12.98
CA ASP A 161 -7.73 -0.46 -14.13
C ASP A 161 -7.32 0.94 -13.70
N LYS A 162 -6.37 1.53 -14.44
CA LYS A 162 -6.13 2.97 -14.39
C LYS A 162 -7.34 3.70 -14.96
N ILE A 163 -7.85 4.71 -14.24
CA ILE A 163 -8.96 5.53 -14.72
C ILE A 163 -8.59 6.34 -15.97
N SER A 164 -9.60 6.78 -16.73
CA SER A 164 -9.41 7.43 -18.03
C SER A 164 -8.55 8.70 -17.99
N ASN A 165 -8.63 9.49 -16.91
CA ASN A 165 -7.87 10.72 -16.70
C ASN A 165 -6.60 10.54 -15.83
N TYR A 166 -6.10 9.31 -15.67
CA TYR A 166 -4.93 8.98 -14.83
C TYR A 166 -3.74 9.94 -15.05
N GLY A 167 -3.35 10.18 -16.31
CA GLY A 167 -2.19 10.99 -16.63
C GLY A 167 -2.30 12.43 -16.13
N HIS A 168 -3.49 13.04 -16.26
CA HIS A 168 -3.75 14.40 -15.81
C HIS A 168 -3.71 14.50 -14.28
N LEU A 169 -4.38 13.59 -13.58
CA LEU A 169 -4.37 13.60 -12.10
C LEU A 169 -2.98 13.32 -11.54
N LYS A 170 -2.20 12.45 -12.19
CA LYS A 170 -0.80 12.20 -11.80
C LYS A 170 0.05 13.46 -11.93
N GLU A 171 -0.07 14.20 -13.02
CA GLU A 171 0.63 15.47 -13.22
C GLU A 171 0.21 16.50 -12.15
N GLU A 172 -1.09 16.63 -11.87
CA GLU A 172 -1.59 17.50 -10.79
C GLU A 172 -1.04 17.11 -9.41
N LEU A 173 -0.97 15.81 -9.11
CA LEU A 173 -0.38 15.26 -7.88
C LEU A 173 1.12 15.56 -7.77
N GLU A 174 1.87 15.51 -8.87
CA GLU A 174 3.30 15.84 -8.90
C GLU A 174 3.56 17.31 -8.56
N HIS A 175 2.64 18.21 -8.92
CA HIS A 175 2.74 19.63 -8.60
C HIS A 175 2.20 20.02 -7.22
N THR A 176 1.06 19.44 -6.82
CA THR A 176 0.29 19.90 -5.65
C THR A 176 0.43 18.97 -4.45
N GLY A 177 0.74 17.69 -4.69
CA GLY A 177 0.64 16.63 -3.69
C GLY A 177 -0.79 16.35 -3.26
N GLY A 178 -0.95 15.53 -2.22
CA GLY A 178 -2.25 15.18 -1.67
C GLY A 178 -2.78 13.84 -2.19
N TYR A 179 -4.04 13.78 -2.62
CA TYR A 179 -4.73 12.53 -2.94
C TYR A 179 -5.54 12.63 -4.22
N ALA A 180 -5.46 11.60 -5.05
CA ALA A 180 -6.40 11.35 -6.12
C ALA A 180 -6.71 9.85 -6.21
N LEU A 181 -7.94 9.51 -6.54
CA LEU A 181 -8.32 8.17 -6.96
C LEU A 181 -7.72 7.96 -8.35
N LEU A 182 -6.80 7.01 -8.49
CA LEU A 182 -6.08 6.79 -9.75
C LEU A 182 -6.46 5.48 -10.42
N LEU A 183 -6.89 4.51 -9.62
CA LEU A 183 -7.26 3.18 -10.08
C LEU A 183 -8.63 2.83 -9.52
N THR A 184 -9.37 2.04 -10.29
CA THR A 184 -10.63 1.43 -9.89
C THR A 184 -10.48 -0.09 -10.00
N GLY A 185 -11.08 -0.85 -9.09
CA GLY A 185 -10.85 -2.29 -9.01
C GLY A 185 -12.05 -3.10 -8.56
N GLU A 186 -12.02 -4.37 -8.96
CA GLU A 186 -12.97 -5.39 -8.57
C GLU A 186 -12.25 -6.59 -7.94
N LEU A 187 -12.84 -7.11 -6.85
CA LEU A 187 -12.48 -8.38 -6.23
C LEU A 187 -13.69 -9.32 -6.32
N GLN A 188 -13.52 -10.45 -6.99
CA GLN A 188 -14.56 -11.47 -7.16
C GLN A 188 -14.13 -12.80 -6.57
N HIS A 189 -15.07 -13.48 -5.88
CA HIS A 189 -14.88 -14.85 -5.45
C HIS A 189 -15.35 -15.83 -6.52
N LYS A 190 -14.52 -16.83 -6.86
CA LYS A 190 -14.77 -17.75 -7.98
C LYS A 190 -15.88 -18.75 -7.72
N SER A 191 -16.23 -19.01 -6.46
CA SER A 191 -17.34 -19.92 -6.11
C SER A 191 -18.72 -19.24 -6.11
N GLY A 192 -18.81 -17.96 -6.46
CA GLY A 192 -20.05 -17.17 -6.42
C GLY A 192 -20.15 -16.31 -5.17
N LYS A 193 -21.39 -16.00 -4.77
CA LYS A 193 -21.68 -15.01 -3.74
C LYS A 193 -21.12 -15.38 -2.37
N LEU A 194 -20.66 -14.37 -1.64
CA LEU A 194 -20.18 -14.49 -0.27
C LEU A 194 -20.87 -13.49 0.65
N ASN A 195 -20.92 -13.82 1.93
CA ASN A 195 -21.40 -12.89 2.93
C ASN A 195 -20.45 -11.67 3.05
N ALA A 196 -21.02 -10.53 3.47
CA ALA A 196 -20.30 -9.27 3.58
C ALA A 196 -19.02 -9.37 4.44
N ASN A 197 -19.07 -10.13 5.55
CA ASN A 197 -17.92 -10.27 6.46
C ASN A 197 -16.73 -10.97 5.81
N ARG A 198 -16.96 -12.05 5.04
CA ARG A 198 -15.87 -12.75 4.32
C ARG A 198 -15.23 -11.86 3.28
N MET A 199 -16.04 -11.08 2.56
CA MET A 199 -15.56 -10.13 1.56
C MET A 199 -14.77 -8.99 2.22
N HIS A 200 -15.26 -8.47 3.34
CA HIS A 200 -14.59 -7.43 4.11
C HIS A 200 -13.24 -7.90 4.69
N ASN A 201 -13.13 -9.15 5.13
CA ASN A 201 -11.86 -9.71 5.63
C ASN A 201 -10.75 -9.73 4.57
N MET A 202 -11.08 -9.69 3.27
CA MET A 202 -10.07 -9.60 2.20
C MET A 202 -9.51 -8.20 2.00
N VAL A 203 -10.12 -7.16 2.55
CA VAL A 203 -9.69 -5.77 2.35
C VAL A 203 -8.30 -5.52 2.92
N GLN A 204 -7.98 -6.06 4.11
CA GLN A 204 -6.66 -5.87 4.72
C GLN A 204 -5.54 -6.59 3.94
N PRO A 205 -5.63 -7.90 3.61
CA PRO A 205 -4.64 -8.55 2.75
C PRO A 205 -4.48 -7.84 1.40
N LEU A 206 -5.60 -7.43 0.78
CA LEU A 206 -5.58 -6.73 -0.50
C LEU A 206 -4.88 -5.37 -0.41
N GLY A 207 -5.16 -4.58 0.63
CA GLY A 207 -4.50 -3.29 0.86
C GLY A 207 -3.01 -3.41 1.17
N LEU A 208 -2.60 -4.43 1.94
CA LEU A 208 -1.19 -4.73 2.17
C LEU A 208 -0.47 -5.12 0.87
N PHE A 209 -1.10 -5.96 0.05
CA PHE A 209 -0.55 -6.37 -1.24
C PHE A 209 -0.40 -5.17 -2.20
N PHE A 210 -1.43 -4.34 -2.32
CA PHE A 210 -1.34 -3.10 -3.11
C PHE A 210 -0.28 -2.14 -2.58
N SER A 211 -0.16 -2.01 -1.26
CA SER A 211 0.88 -1.19 -0.65
C SER A 211 2.29 -1.69 -0.99
N PHE A 212 2.48 -3.02 -1.06
CA PHE A 212 3.76 -3.62 -1.47
C PHE A 212 4.06 -3.37 -2.96
N LEU A 213 3.08 -3.54 -3.85
CA LEU A 213 3.20 -3.22 -5.28
C LEU A 213 3.52 -1.73 -5.50
N ASN A 214 2.83 -0.86 -4.75
CA ASN A 214 2.98 0.58 -4.85
C ASN A 214 4.30 1.10 -4.24
N GLY A 215 4.87 0.35 -3.30
CA GLY A 215 6.00 0.78 -2.46
C GLY A 215 5.65 1.86 -1.44
N ARG A 216 4.35 2.14 -1.26
CA ARG A 216 3.77 3.18 -0.41
C ARG A 216 2.39 2.71 0.03
N ARG A 217 1.88 3.19 1.17
CA ARG A 217 0.56 2.74 1.62
C ARG A 217 -0.52 3.23 0.69
N THR A 218 -1.32 2.28 0.24
CA THR A 218 -2.57 2.50 -0.47
C THR A 218 -3.45 1.29 -0.22
N PHE A 219 -4.64 1.56 0.29
CA PHE A 219 -5.65 0.56 0.60
C PHE A 219 -6.89 0.85 -0.25
N PRO A 220 -7.66 -0.18 -0.62
CA PRO A 220 -8.99 0.01 -1.19
C PRO A 220 -9.80 0.98 -0.34
N CYS A 221 -10.48 1.94 -0.98
CA CYS A 221 -11.37 2.89 -0.34
C CYS A 221 -12.69 2.96 -1.11
N PHE A 222 -13.72 3.53 -0.49
CA PHE A 222 -15.07 3.61 -1.05
C PHE A 222 -15.57 2.24 -1.55
N ILE A 223 -15.47 1.25 -0.66
CA ILE A 223 -15.61 -0.16 -1.00
C ILE A 223 -17.11 -0.49 -1.06
N GLN A 224 -17.56 -1.05 -2.17
CA GLN A 224 -18.96 -1.45 -2.37
C GLN A 224 -19.05 -2.96 -2.50
N GLY A 225 -19.88 -3.59 -1.67
CA GLY A 225 -20.30 -4.96 -1.90
C GLY A 225 -21.50 -4.95 -2.85
N LEU A 226 -21.35 -5.55 -4.02
CA LEU A 226 -22.36 -5.55 -5.06
C LEU A 226 -23.04 -6.92 -5.14
N ASP A 227 -24.35 -6.93 -5.32
CA ASP A 227 -25.07 -8.06 -5.89
C ASP A 227 -25.43 -7.72 -7.34
N GLN A 228 -24.75 -8.37 -8.28
CA GLN A 228 -24.80 -8.07 -9.71
C GLN A 228 -24.22 -6.67 -9.99
N HIS A 229 -25.07 -5.64 -9.92
CA HIS A 229 -24.72 -4.23 -10.15
C HIS A 229 -25.29 -3.29 -9.08
N THR A 230 -25.99 -3.84 -8.08
CA THR A 230 -26.63 -3.03 -7.04
C THR A 230 -25.80 -3.11 -5.75
N PRO A 231 -25.42 -1.97 -5.15
CA PRO A 231 -24.75 -1.98 -3.85
C PRO A 231 -25.64 -2.54 -2.74
N SER A 232 -25.20 -3.61 -2.10
CA SER A 232 -25.77 -4.13 -0.84
C SER A 232 -25.27 -3.34 0.35
N TRP A 233 -24.01 -2.89 0.30
CA TRP A 233 -23.40 -2.02 1.29
C TRP A 233 -22.30 -1.17 0.66
N THR A 234 -22.02 -0.03 1.28
CA THR A 234 -20.89 0.84 0.91
C THR A 234 -20.09 1.22 2.17
N ASP A 235 -18.78 1.02 2.12
CA ASP A 235 -17.83 1.32 3.17
C ASP A 235 -17.02 2.59 2.83
N PHE A 236 -17.25 3.63 3.62
CA PHE A 236 -16.53 4.91 3.54
C PHE A 236 -15.46 5.05 4.64
N SER A 237 -15.16 3.97 5.37
CA SER A 237 -14.13 3.97 6.39
C SER A 237 -12.81 4.54 5.86
N ALA A 238 -12.14 5.32 6.70
CA ALA A 238 -10.84 5.87 6.37
C ALA A 238 -9.79 4.77 6.42
N ASN A 239 -9.56 4.15 5.26
CA ASN A 239 -8.48 3.20 5.06
C ASN A 239 -7.15 3.94 4.83
N HIS A 240 -6.05 3.28 5.16
CA HIS A 240 -4.73 3.91 5.17
C HIS A 240 -4.22 4.16 3.74
N ALA A 241 -4.02 5.43 3.39
CA ALA A 241 -3.35 5.84 2.17
C ALA A 241 -2.36 6.97 2.48
N ASP A 242 -1.16 6.91 1.89
CA ASP A 242 -0.20 7.98 2.04
C ASP A 242 -0.50 9.13 1.06
N ARG A 243 -0.28 10.37 1.51
CA ARG A 243 -0.24 11.56 0.62
C ARG A 243 0.74 11.30 -0.53
N TYR A 244 0.45 11.78 -1.73
CA TYR A 244 1.29 11.56 -2.89
C TYR A 244 2.72 12.07 -2.71
N LYS A 245 3.65 11.25 -3.20
CA LYS A 245 5.10 11.45 -3.22
C LYS A 245 5.65 10.43 -4.20
N SER A 246 6.55 10.87 -5.07
CA SER A 246 7.28 9.98 -5.96
C SER A 246 8.35 9.23 -5.17
N VAL A 247 8.32 7.89 -5.23
CA VAL A 247 9.32 7.00 -4.63
C VAL A 247 9.66 5.88 -5.62
N GLY A 248 10.86 5.31 -5.49
CA GLY A 248 11.21 4.07 -6.19
C GLY A 248 10.45 2.88 -5.59
N SER A 249 10.11 1.88 -6.41
CA SER A 249 9.55 0.61 -5.97
C SER A 249 9.93 -0.48 -6.97
N TRP A 250 10.00 -1.72 -6.47
CA TRP A 250 10.43 -2.90 -7.19
C TRP A 250 9.50 -3.33 -8.35
N LEU A 251 8.23 -2.91 -8.37
CA LEU A 251 7.29 -3.34 -9.42
C LEU A 251 7.82 -2.91 -10.81
N PRO A 252 8.03 -3.86 -11.75
CA PRO A 252 8.39 -3.54 -13.13
C PRO A 252 7.36 -2.64 -13.81
N GLN A 253 7.78 -1.92 -14.84
CA GLN A 253 6.88 -1.09 -15.63
C GLN A 253 5.98 -1.94 -16.53
N SER A 254 6.44 -3.10 -17.01
CA SER A 254 5.73 -3.88 -18.03
C SER A 254 5.60 -5.38 -17.76
N ASP A 255 6.57 -6.00 -17.08
CA ASP A 255 6.52 -7.43 -16.75
C ASP A 255 5.74 -7.69 -15.46
N HIS A 256 4.46 -8.03 -15.62
CA HIS A 256 3.53 -8.32 -14.52
C HIS A 256 3.24 -9.82 -14.36
N SER A 257 3.93 -10.68 -15.11
CA SER A 257 3.62 -12.12 -15.21
C SER A 257 3.72 -12.87 -13.88
N GLY A 258 4.61 -12.44 -12.98
CA GLY A 258 4.82 -13.05 -11.68
C GLY A 258 3.82 -12.63 -10.59
N ILE A 259 2.96 -11.63 -10.83
CA ILE A 259 2.09 -11.06 -9.78
C ILE A 259 1.04 -12.09 -9.31
N GLY A 260 0.50 -12.92 -10.21
CA GLY A 260 -0.48 -13.95 -9.84
C GLY A 260 0.07 -14.99 -8.86
N VAL A 261 1.29 -15.49 -9.13
CA VAL A 261 1.98 -16.42 -8.21
C VAL A 261 2.24 -15.78 -6.86
N MET A 262 2.63 -14.50 -6.86
CA MET A 262 2.86 -13.73 -5.64
C MET A 262 1.58 -13.53 -4.84
N TRP A 263 0.47 -13.22 -5.52
CA TRP A 263 -0.84 -13.05 -4.90
C TRP A 263 -1.32 -14.33 -4.23
N ASP A 264 -1.20 -15.48 -4.91
CA ASP A 264 -1.57 -16.78 -4.34
C ASP A 264 -0.76 -17.08 -3.06
N ALA A 265 0.57 -16.93 -3.11
CA ALA A 265 1.41 -17.10 -1.93
C ALA A 265 1.04 -16.13 -0.81
N PHE A 266 0.79 -14.86 -1.14
CA PHE A 266 0.44 -13.82 -0.18
C PHE A 266 -0.88 -14.11 0.54
N VAL A 267 -1.94 -14.45 -0.19
CA VAL A 267 -3.25 -14.78 0.40
C VAL A 267 -3.16 -16.04 1.27
N ASN A 268 -2.43 -17.06 0.82
CA ASN A 268 -2.23 -18.27 1.61
C ASN A 268 -1.51 -17.96 2.94
N MET A 269 -0.47 -17.13 2.92
CA MET A 269 0.26 -16.75 4.14
C MET A 269 -0.56 -15.84 5.06
N THR A 270 -1.36 -14.93 4.52
CA THR A 270 -2.18 -13.99 5.30
C THR A 270 -3.50 -14.59 5.81
N SER A 271 -3.79 -15.85 5.50
CA SER A 271 -4.94 -16.57 6.05
C SER A 271 -4.79 -16.89 7.55
N ASP A 272 -3.56 -16.97 8.05
CA ASP A 272 -3.23 -17.09 9.46
C ASP A 272 -3.04 -15.70 10.09
N ALA A 273 -3.72 -15.45 11.22
CA ALA A 273 -3.74 -14.13 11.86
C ALA A 273 -2.34 -13.70 12.36
N SER A 274 -1.54 -14.64 12.89
CA SER A 274 -0.18 -14.35 13.36
C SER A 274 0.75 -13.99 12.21
N SER A 275 0.61 -14.68 11.08
CA SER A 275 1.38 -14.42 9.87
C SER A 275 0.97 -13.11 9.21
N LEU A 276 -0.33 -12.79 9.18
CA LEU A 276 -0.85 -11.51 8.72
C LEU A 276 -0.27 -10.34 9.54
N GLU A 277 -0.24 -10.45 10.87
CA GLU A 277 0.34 -9.42 11.75
C GLU A 277 1.84 -9.20 11.45
N CYS A 278 2.61 -10.27 11.27
CA CYS A 278 4.02 -10.18 10.92
C CYS A 278 4.24 -9.54 9.53
N ILE A 279 3.43 -9.90 8.55
CA ILE A 279 3.48 -9.31 7.20
C ILE A 279 3.11 -7.83 7.24
N ASP A 280 2.09 -7.45 8.01
CA ASP A 280 1.70 -6.05 8.21
C ASP A 280 2.88 -5.23 8.77
N TYR A 281 3.53 -5.70 9.84
CA TYR A 281 4.71 -5.02 10.39
C TYR A 281 5.89 -4.94 9.41
N LEU A 282 6.17 -6.02 8.66
CA LEU A 282 7.23 -6.01 7.64
C LEU A 282 6.95 -4.98 6.55
N LEU A 283 5.73 -4.97 6.02
CA LEU A 283 5.33 -4.03 4.97
C LEU A 283 5.25 -2.60 5.51
N HIS A 284 4.80 -2.41 6.75
CA HIS A 284 4.81 -1.12 7.43
C HIS A 284 6.23 -0.52 7.49
N TRP A 285 7.23 -1.27 7.95
CA TRP A 285 8.60 -0.74 7.99
C TRP A 285 9.21 -0.56 6.60
N TYR A 286 8.87 -1.42 5.65
CA TYR A 286 9.27 -1.25 4.25
C TYR A 286 8.74 0.07 3.67
N VAL A 287 7.43 0.33 3.75
CA VAL A 287 6.84 1.54 3.18
C VAL A 287 7.28 2.80 3.92
N GLU A 288 7.50 2.76 5.25
CA GLU A 288 8.06 3.90 5.99
C GLU A 288 9.51 4.21 5.61
N ALA A 289 10.34 3.16 5.45
CA ALA A 289 11.71 3.33 5.01
C ALA A 289 11.77 3.89 3.58
N ASN A 290 10.88 3.42 2.70
CA ASN A 290 10.80 3.86 1.32
C ASN A 290 10.23 5.28 1.19
N ASN A 291 9.24 5.63 2.02
CA ASN A 291 8.72 7.00 2.17
C ASN A 291 9.75 7.97 2.74
N ASN A 292 10.81 7.45 3.38
CA ASN A 292 11.85 8.25 4.02
C ASN A 292 11.26 9.17 5.12
N SER A 293 10.27 8.67 5.86
CA SER A 293 9.50 9.43 6.87
C SER A 293 10.35 9.91 8.05
N GLY A 294 11.38 9.13 8.41
CA GLY A 294 12.36 9.49 9.44
C GLY A 294 13.68 10.01 8.86
N PHE A 295 13.66 10.58 7.65
CA PHE A 295 14.85 10.85 6.84
C PHE A 295 15.67 9.58 6.57
N CYS A 296 16.89 9.74 6.07
CA CYS A 296 17.73 8.62 5.68
C CYS A 296 18.10 7.74 6.88
N GLU A 297 18.38 8.37 8.02
CA GLU A 297 18.79 7.71 9.24
C GLU A 297 17.65 6.89 9.85
N GLY A 298 16.43 7.45 9.89
CA GLY A 298 15.25 6.73 10.34
C GLY A 298 14.90 5.56 9.42
N ALA A 299 15.02 5.73 8.10
CA ALA A 299 14.82 4.65 7.15
C ALA A 299 15.80 3.48 7.38
N ILE A 300 17.07 3.74 7.66
CA ILE A 300 18.06 2.70 7.99
C ILE A 300 17.68 1.95 9.27
N VAL A 301 17.15 2.63 10.28
CA VAL A 301 16.66 2.00 11.52
C VAL A 301 15.44 1.12 11.25
N LEU A 302 14.49 1.59 10.45
CA LEU A 302 13.29 0.82 10.08
C LEU A 302 13.65 -0.44 9.28
N LEU A 303 14.57 -0.35 8.33
CA LEU A 303 15.10 -1.50 7.59
C LEU A 303 15.75 -2.53 8.51
N GLN A 304 16.51 -2.10 9.51
CA GLN A 304 17.09 -3.01 10.49
C GLN A 304 16.01 -3.78 11.28
N ASN A 305 14.91 -3.11 11.65
CA ASN A 305 13.79 -3.75 12.34
C ASN A 305 13.12 -4.79 11.42
N ALA A 306 12.92 -4.45 10.14
CA ALA A 306 12.39 -5.38 9.15
C ALA A 306 13.26 -6.62 8.97
N PHE A 307 14.58 -6.47 8.84
CA PHE A 307 15.48 -7.62 8.75
C PHE A 307 15.48 -8.48 10.02
N GLU A 308 15.41 -7.86 11.19
CA GLU A 308 15.37 -8.57 12.48
C GLU A 308 14.07 -9.38 12.64
N LEU A 309 12.92 -8.78 12.34
CA LEU A 309 11.63 -9.49 12.35
C LEU A 309 11.62 -10.60 11.31
N LEU A 310 12.06 -10.33 10.07
CA LEU A 310 12.06 -11.34 9.02
C LEU A 310 12.95 -12.52 9.39
N PHE A 311 14.13 -12.27 9.99
CA PHE A 311 14.98 -13.35 10.50
C PHE A 311 14.28 -14.18 11.57
N ASN A 312 13.74 -13.53 12.61
CA ASN A 312 13.10 -14.25 13.71
C ASN A 312 11.87 -15.02 13.22
N TRP A 313 10.99 -14.39 12.47
CA TRP A 313 9.79 -15.03 11.96
C TRP A 313 10.12 -16.14 10.95
N GLN A 314 10.90 -15.87 9.91
CA GLN A 314 11.14 -16.84 8.84
C GLN A 314 12.09 -17.98 9.27
N MET A 315 13.19 -17.66 9.96
CA MET A 315 14.25 -18.65 10.24
C MET A 315 14.04 -19.40 11.56
N ILE A 316 13.38 -18.78 12.55
CA ILE A 316 13.11 -19.40 13.85
C ILE A 316 11.70 -19.97 13.87
N GLU A 317 10.67 -19.15 13.65
CA GLU A 317 9.28 -19.56 13.87
C GLU A 317 8.73 -20.45 12.74
N GLN A 318 8.89 -20.01 11.49
CA GLN A 318 8.33 -20.72 10.34
C GLN A 318 9.13 -21.97 9.97
N ARG A 319 10.47 -21.87 9.94
CA ARG A 319 11.35 -22.96 9.45
C ARG A 319 12.10 -23.71 10.53
N ASN A 320 12.06 -23.27 11.80
CA ASN A 320 12.74 -23.90 12.92
C ASN A 320 14.24 -24.22 12.67
N LEU A 321 14.93 -23.38 11.89
CA LEU A 321 16.35 -23.58 11.56
C LEU A 321 17.28 -23.18 12.70
N TYR A 322 16.84 -22.24 13.54
CA TYR A 322 17.55 -21.79 14.72
C TYR A 322 16.61 -21.78 15.93
N THR A 323 17.16 -21.97 17.13
CA THR A 323 16.40 -21.76 18.37
C THR A 323 16.32 -20.27 18.71
N VAL A 324 15.33 -19.87 19.50
CA VAL A 324 15.20 -18.48 20.02
C VAL A 324 16.49 -18.02 20.72
N ALA A 325 17.09 -18.90 21.54
CA ALA A 325 18.34 -18.60 22.23
C ALA A 325 19.51 -18.37 21.25
N LYS A 326 19.61 -19.22 20.22
CA LYS A 326 20.62 -19.06 19.18
C LYS A 326 20.38 -17.78 18.39
N GLY A 327 19.15 -17.49 17.98
CA GLY A 327 18.77 -16.26 17.28
C GLY A 327 19.18 -14.99 18.01
N LYS A 328 18.97 -14.93 19.35
CA LYS A 328 19.41 -13.80 20.19
C LYS A 328 20.93 -13.62 20.23
N SER A 329 21.70 -14.69 20.09
CA SER A 329 23.16 -14.63 20.10
C SER A 329 23.78 -14.23 18.75
N ILE A 330 23.03 -14.36 17.65
CA ILE A 330 23.48 -13.98 16.31
C ILE A 330 23.43 -12.47 16.21
N ASN A 331 24.55 -11.84 15.83
CA ASN A 331 24.60 -10.40 15.66
C ASN A 331 23.78 -9.95 14.43
N ALA A 332 23.41 -8.68 14.38
CA ALA A 332 22.55 -8.14 13.33
C ALA A 332 23.11 -8.31 11.91
N ALA A 333 24.43 -8.19 11.71
CA ALA A 333 25.04 -8.33 10.39
C ALA A 333 24.93 -9.77 9.90
N GLU A 334 25.16 -10.74 10.79
CA GLU A 334 25.05 -12.15 10.48
C GLU A 334 23.59 -12.56 10.20
N LYS A 335 22.60 -11.99 10.88
CA LYS A 335 21.18 -12.23 10.55
C LYS A 335 20.83 -11.81 9.12
N ILE A 336 21.24 -10.61 8.74
CA ILE A 336 21.06 -10.10 7.36
C ILE A 336 21.80 -11.02 6.38
N ARG A 337 23.04 -11.41 6.71
CA ARG A 337 23.84 -12.30 5.88
C ARG A 337 23.17 -13.66 5.65
N ILE A 338 22.57 -14.24 6.69
CA ILE A 338 21.80 -15.50 6.60
C ILE A 338 20.59 -15.33 5.68
N LEU A 339 19.79 -14.26 5.87
CA LEU A 339 18.64 -13.98 5.02
C LEU A 339 19.02 -13.85 3.54
N LEU A 340 20.04 -13.04 3.25
CA LEU A 340 20.48 -12.80 1.86
C LEU A 340 21.04 -14.07 1.22
N ARG A 341 21.85 -14.85 1.95
CA ARG A 341 22.39 -16.13 1.43
C ARG A 341 21.29 -17.15 1.15
N ASP A 342 20.31 -17.27 2.04
CA ASP A 342 19.17 -18.18 1.88
C ASP A 342 18.34 -17.83 0.64
N ALA A 343 18.21 -16.54 0.33
CA ALA A 343 17.55 -16.06 -0.89
C ALA A 343 18.46 -16.08 -2.13
N GLY A 344 19.75 -16.40 -2.02
CA GLY A 344 20.71 -16.32 -3.14
C GLY A 344 21.06 -14.89 -3.58
N ILE A 345 20.85 -13.90 -2.70
CA ILE A 345 21.13 -12.49 -2.95
C ILE A 345 22.61 -12.19 -2.63
N SER A 346 23.26 -11.38 -3.48
CA SER A 346 24.65 -10.98 -3.29
C SER A 346 24.86 -10.20 -1.97
N LEU A 347 25.95 -10.51 -1.27
CA LEU A 347 26.36 -9.77 -0.07
C LEU A 347 27.24 -8.55 -0.40
N ASN A 348 27.71 -8.46 -1.65
CA ASN A 348 28.64 -7.43 -2.07
C ASN A 348 27.93 -6.08 -2.23
N ILE A 349 28.69 -5.00 -2.09
CA ILE A 349 28.22 -3.67 -2.46
C ILE A 349 28.09 -3.65 -4.00
N PRO A 350 26.94 -3.20 -4.56
CA PRO A 350 26.77 -3.14 -6.00
C PRO A 350 27.83 -2.28 -6.68
N ILE A 351 28.24 -2.65 -7.89
CA ILE A 351 29.34 -2.00 -8.65
C ILE A 351 29.09 -0.50 -8.82
N LYS A 352 27.83 -0.11 -9.07
CA LYS A 352 27.34 1.28 -9.11
C LYS A 352 27.81 2.13 -7.92
N TYR A 353 28.01 1.52 -6.76
CA TYR A 353 28.38 2.18 -5.51
C TYR A 353 29.82 1.89 -5.08
N LYS A 354 30.66 1.35 -5.97
CA LYS A 354 32.06 1.01 -5.65
C LYS A 354 32.90 2.21 -5.21
N GLU A 355 32.60 3.40 -5.72
CA GLU A 355 33.29 4.61 -5.28
C GLU A 355 33.00 4.95 -3.81
N ILE A 356 31.81 4.62 -3.32
CA ILE A 356 31.47 4.75 -1.90
C ILE A 356 32.32 3.81 -1.05
N GLU A 357 32.46 2.58 -1.52
CA GLU A 357 33.29 1.59 -0.84
C GLU A 357 34.74 2.11 -0.69
N ASN A 358 35.31 2.66 -1.77
CA ASN A 358 36.64 3.28 -1.75
C ASN A 358 36.72 4.43 -0.75
N GLN A 359 35.74 5.33 -0.77
CA GLN A 359 35.67 6.48 0.15
C GLN A 359 35.57 6.05 1.62
N LEU A 360 34.76 5.03 1.94
CA LEU A 360 34.63 4.57 3.32
C LEU A 360 35.90 3.87 3.80
N ARG A 361 36.55 3.09 2.92
CA ARG A 361 37.83 2.44 3.22
C ARG A 361 38.95 3.46 3.43
N SER A 362 38.98 4.57 2.68
CA SER A 362 39.96 5.65 2.88
C SER A 362 39.79 6.37 4.22
N HIS A 363 38.57 6.42 4.76
CA HIS A 363 38.27 6.87 6.12
C HIS A 363 38.53 5.81 7.21
N GLN A 364 39.26 4.75 6.87
CA GLN A 364 39.64 3.64 7.76
C GLN A 364 38.45 2.85 8.33
N MET A 365 37.28 2.89 7.68
CA MET A 365 36.17 2.03 8.06
C MET A 365 36.41 0.60 7.57
N LYS A 366 36.29 -0.35 8.51
CA LYS A 366 36.47 -1.78 8.24
C LYS A 366 35.11 -2.46 8.16
N PHE A 367 34.84 -3.08 7.03
CA PHE A 367 33.69 -3.94 6.77
C PHE A 367 34.07 -4.95 5.68
N GLN A 368 33.54 -6.17 5.79
CA GLN A 368 33.75 -7.23 4.80
C GLN A 368 32.75 -7.16 3.65
N ASP A 369 31.50 -6.86 3.96
CA ASP A 369 30.38 -6.91 3.01
C ASP A 369 29.30 -5.87 3.36
N PHE A 370 28.21 -5.86 2.58
CA PHE A 370 27.10 -4.93 2.80
C PHE A 370 26.43 -5.10 4.17
N PRO A 371 26.09 -6.32 4.66
CA PRO A 371 25.54 -6.50 6.01
C PRO A 371 26.37 -5.85 7.12
N GLU A 372 27.70 -5.99 7.10
CA GLU A 372 28.57 -5.31 8.07
C GLU A 372 28.56 -3.79 7.91
N LEU A 373 28.64 -3.29 6.68
CA LEU A 373 28.56 -1.86 6.42
C LEU A 373 27.24 -1.27 6.92
N PHE A 374 26.12 -1.88 6.55
CA PHE A 374 24.77 -1.44 6.91
C PHE A 374 24.61 -1.37 8.44
N THR A 375 25.02 -2.41 9.15
CA THR A 375 24.93 -2.45 10.61
C THR A 375 25.91 -1.50 11.30
N LEU A 376 27.10 -1.27 10.73
CA LEU A 376 28.04 -0.25 11.23
C LEU A 376 27.43 1.15 11.15
N VAL A 377 26.81 1.50 10.03
CA VAL A 377 26.13 2.78 9.84
C VAL A 377 24.95 2.91 10.79
N ARG A 378 24.06 1.89 10.83
CA ARG A 378 22.92 1.86 11.75
C ARG A 378 23.37 2.03 13.20
N ASN A 379 24.39 1.30 13.62
CA ASN A 379 24.91 1.42 14.99
C ASN A 379 25.49 2.81 15.28
N SER A 380 26.02 3.50 14.28
CA SER A 380 26.54 4.86 14.43
C SER A 380 25.41 5.90 14.54
N ILE A 381 24.24 5.61 13.96
CA ILE A 381 23.01 6.40 14.11
C ILE A 381 22.41 6.22 15.51
N THR A 382 22.27 4.98 15.98
CA THR A 382 21.50 4.67 17.20
C THR A 382 22.29 4.81 18.51
N HIS A 383 23.62 4.70 18.48
CA HIS A 383 24.44 4.75 19.69
C HIS A 383 25.21 6.07 19.81
N THR A 384 24.94 6.80 20.90
CA THR A 384 25.35 8.20 21.09
C THR A 384 26.74 8.42 21.68
N ASN A 385 27.60 7.39 21.77
CA ASN A 385 28.95 7.60 22.28
C ASN A 385 29.78 8.47 21.31
N GLN A 386 30.76 9.20 21.84
CA GLN A 386 31.49 10.21 21.07
C GLN A 386 32.18 9.62 19.84
N ASN A 387 32.76 8.42 19.96
CA ASN A 387 33.41 7.72 18.84
C ASN A 387 32.43 7.38 17.72
N LYS A 388 31.21 6.93 18.04
CA LYS A 388 30.16 6.60 17.06
C LYS A 388 29.65 7.86 16.34
N ARG A 389 29.50 8.98 17.06
CA ARG A 389 29.13 10.27 16.44
C ARG A 389 30.22 10.77 15.49
N THR A 390 31.49 10.69 15.88
CA THR A 390 32.62 11.05 15.01
C THR A 390 32.68 10.14 13.78
N ASN A 391 32.40 8.85 13.91
CA ASN A 391 32.32 7.95 12.76
C ASN A 391 31.15 8.28 11.84
N LEU A 392 29.97 8.59 12.37
CA LEU A 392 28.81 9.00 11.56
C LEU A 392 29.08 10.30 10.79
N ALA A 393 29.77 11.27 11.42
CA ALA A 393 30.15 12.52 10.78
C ALA A 393 31.11 12.33 9.59
N LYS A 394 31.88 11.23 9.58
CA LYS A 394 32.76 10.85 8.45
C LYS A 394 32.00 10.20 7.29
N ILE A 395 30.75 9.80 7.48
CA ILE A 395 29.94 9.17 6.43
C ILE A 395 29.12 10.27 5.75
N PRO A 396 29.37 10.63 4.47
CA PRO A 396 28.60 11.64 3.77
C PRO A 396 27.10 11.29 3.71
N SER A 397 26.23 12.30 3.68
CA SER A 397 24.77 12.08 3.57
C SER A 397 24.39 11.28 2.32
N LEU A 398 25.08 11.52 1.20
CA LEU A 398 24.88 10.76 -0.05
C LEU A 398 25.26 9.28 0.11
N THR A 399 26.32 8.98 0.85
CA THR A 399 26.70 7.60 1.18
C THR A 399 25.63 6.91 2.01
N ARG A 400 25.05 7.60 3.01
CA ARG A 400 23.94 7.05 3.81
C ARG A 400 22.72 6.78 2.93
N HIS A 401 22.41 7.70 2.00
CA HIS A 401 21.33 7.51 1.03
C HIS A 401 21.53 6.25 0.19
N HIS A 402 22.73 6.02 -0.35
CA HIS A 402 23.00 4.81 -1.14
C HIS A 402 22.93 3.52 -0.30
N ILE A 403 23.44 3.53 0.93
CA ILE A 403 23.31 2.39 1.85
C ILE A 403 21.83 2.09 2.13
N LYS A 404 21.01 3.13 2.31
CA LYS A 404 19.56 3.00 2.45
C LYS A 404 18.94 2.40 1.19
N GLU A 405 19.26 2.88 -0.01
CA GLU A 405 18.73 2.31 -1.26
C GLU A 405 19.11 0.83 -1.45
N ILE A 406 20.36 0.43 -1.15
CA ILE A 406 20.75 -0.98 -1.18
C ILE A 406 19.96 -1.78 -0.13
N GLY A 407 19.77 -1.24 1.07
CA GLY A 407 18.99 -1.87 2.13
C GLY A 407 17.51 -2.07 1.75
N ILE A 408 16.87 -1.08 1.12
CA ILE A 408 15.50 -1.22 0.61
C ILE A 408 15.46 -2.29 -0.50
N CYS A 409 16.40 -2.27 -1.45
CA CYS A 409 16.45 -3.25 -2.53
C CYS A 409 16.58 -4.69 -2.01
N HIS A 410 17.42 -4.89 -1.00
CA HIS A 410 17.58 -6.19 -0.35
C HIS A 410 16.31 -6.62 0.37
N LEU A 411 15.62 -5.71 1.07
CA LEU A 411 14.35 -6.03 1.71
C LEU A 411 13.26 -6.36 0.67
N GLU A 412 13.17 -5.60 -0.42
CA GLU A 412 12.26 -5.89 -1.55
C GLU A 412 12.50 -7.29 -2.10
N LEU A 413 13.75 -7.66 -2.38
CA LEU A 413 14.09 -9.00 -2.84
C LEU A 413 13.74 -10.08 -1.80
N LEU A 414 14.00 -9.87 -0.53
CA LEU A 414 13.63 -10.83 0.50
C LEU A 414 12.11 -11.03 0.60
N LEU A 415 11.32 -9.95 0.47
CA LEU A 415 9.85 -10.01 0.43
C LEU A 415 9.35 -10.69 -0.86
N LEU A 416 9.97 -10.41 -2.01
CA LEU A 416 9.65 -11.11 -3.26
C LEU A 416 9.94 -12.61 -3.15
N LYS A 417 11.05 -13.00 -2.50
CA LYS A 417 11.37 -14.39 -2.24
C LYS A 417 10.34 -15.04 -1.32
N LEU A 418 9.97 -14.34 -0.24
CA LEU A 418 8.98 -14.77 0.74
C LEU A 418 7.64 -15.09 0.06
N PHE A 419 7.21 -14.25 -0.88
CA PHE A 419 5.97 -14.41 -1.63
C PHE A 419 6.14 -15.21 -2.93
N ASN A 420 7.20 -16.03 -3.05
CA ASN A 420 7.44 -16.91 -4.20
C ASN A 420 7.50 -16.24 -5.58
N TYR A 421 7.69 -14.92 -5.68
CA TYR A 421 7.76 -14.21 -6.95
C TYR A 421 8.96 -14.68 -7.79
N GLN A 422 8.77 -14.92 -9.09
CA GLN A 422 9.81 -15.46 -10.01
C GLN A 422 10.11 -14.54 -11.20
N GLY A 423 9.45 -13.38 -11.30
CA GLY A 423 9.57 -12.50 -12.47
C GLY A 423 10.76 -11.55 -12.42
N LYS A 424 10.63 -10.42 -13.11
CA LYS A 424 11.58 -9.32 -13.05
C LYS A 424 11.23 -8.34 -11.93
N PHE A 425 12.20 -7.56 -11.49
CA PHE A 425 11.96 -6.44 -10.58
C PHE A 425 12.74 -5.22 -11.07
N ALA A 426 12.17 -4.03 -10.86
CA ALA A 426 12.82 -2.76 -11.10
C ALA A 426 13.88 -2.51 -10.02
N SER A 427 15.14 -2.82 -10.35
CA SER A 427 16.28 -2.67 -9.46
C SER A 427 16.63 -1.19 -9.28
N ARG A 428 16.56 -0.69 -8.04
CA ARG A 428 17.02 0.65 -7.65
C ARG A 428 18.55 0.77 -7.63
N ILE A 429 19.25 -0.37 -7.65
CA ILE A 429 20.72 -0.47 -7.60
C ILE A 429 21.36 -0.86 -8.94
N SER A 430 20.54 -1.02 -10.00
CA SER A 430 20.99 -1.21 -11.38
C SER A 430 21.86 -0.05 -11.86
N GLU A 431 22.86 -0.36 -12.70
CA GLU A 431 23.66 0.63 -13.43
C GLU A 431 22.82 1.38 -14.47
N ASN A 432 21.84 0.71 -15.08
CA ASN A 432 20.84 1.35 -15.91
C ASN A 432 19.75 1.95 -15.02
N MET A 433 19.58 3.28 -15.09
CA MET A 433 18.60 4.02 -14.29
C MET A 433 17.31 4.35 -15.04
N PHE A 434 17.24 4.01 -16.33
CA PHE A 434 16.06 4.27 -17.13
C PHE A 434 14.93 3.32 -16.73
N VAL A 435 13.71 3.86 -16.60
CA VAL A 435 12.51 3.07 -16.27
C VAL A 435 12.29 2.00 -17.35
N GLY A 436 12.19 0.74 -16.95
CA GLY A 436 12.11 -0.41 -17.86
C GLY A 436 13.47 -0.92 -18.34
N GLY A 437 14.51 -0.09 -18.28
CA GLY A 437 15.90 -0.51 -18.51
C GLY A 437 16.58 -1.06 -17.26
N ASN A 438 16.05 -0.75 -16.07
CA ASN A 438 16.53 -1.18 -14.77
C ASN A 438 15.86 -2.47 -14.26
N GLU A 439 15.18 -3.21 -15.13
CA GLU A 439 14.45 -4.43 -14.77
C GLU A 439 15.35 -5.67 -14.88
N GLU A 440 15.59 -6.31 -13.74
CA GLU A 440 16.45 -7.49 -13.61
C GLU A 440 15.62 -8.71 -13.20
N SER A 441 16.04 -9.93 -13.57
CA SER A 441 15.41 -11.15 -13.03
C SER A 441 15.77 -11.32 -11.56
N VAL A 442 14.84 -11.84 -10.75
CA VAL A 442 15.18 -12.20 -9.36
C VAL A 442 16.29 -13.27 -9.30
N PRO A 443 17.18 -13.26 -8.29
CA PRO A 443 18.32 -14.17 -8.21
C PRO A 443 17.99 -15.67 -8.21
N TRP A 444 16.77 -16.03 -7.81
CA TRP A 444 16.31 -17.42 -7.73
C TRP A 444 15.39 -17.84 -8.90
N ASN A 445 15.29 -17.02 -9.95
CA ASN A 445 14.48 -17.36 -11.12
C ASN A 445 15.04 -18.60 -11.82
N LYS A 446 14.29 -19.69 -11.79
CA LYS A 446 14.66 -20.99 -12.39
C LYS A 446 14.62 -20.99 -13.91
N ALA A 447 14.07 -19.97 -14.56
CA ALA A 447 14.03 -19.86 -16.02
C ALA A 447 15.39 -19.47 -16.65
N VAL A 448 16.38 -19.11 -15.83
CA VAL A 448 17.72 -18.67 -16.26
C VAL A 448 18.83 -19.67 -15.87
N SER A 449 18.47 -20.80 -15.25
CA SER A 449 19.41 -21.84 -14.81
C SER A 449 19.43 -23.07 -15.70
#